data_AF-A0A1V5PNQ1-F1
#
_entry.id   AF-A0A1V5PNQ1-F1
#
_cell.length_a   1.000
_cell.length_b   1.000
_cell.length_c   1.000
_cell.angle_alpha   90.00
_cell.angle_beta   90.00
_cell.angle_gamma   90.00
#
_symmetry.space_group_name_H-M   'P 1'
#
loop_
_entity.id
_entity.type
_entity.pdbx_description
1 polymer ?
#
loop_
_entity_poly.entity_id
_entity_poly.type
_entity_poly.pdbx_seq_one_letter_code
_entity_poly.pdbx_strand_id
1 'polypeptide(L)'
;MFKKTILIFSLFIFTTVSVLACKFTFIPSTVKVNSNGKATVKISVTCEHRTCQMGCKDITIDCKGVKILKNSGWIETEKKIFQNTLEIQLTETSGTIRVWRECSKHGISENTVKVVK
;
A
#
# COMPACT_ATOMS: atom_id res chain seq x y z
N MET A 1 -14.06 41.55 -48.33
CA MET A 1 -14.81 41.43 -47.04
C MET A 1 -14.56 40.04 -46.47
N PHE A 2 -13.90 39.98 -45.30
CA PHE A 2 -13.44 38.76 -44.65
C PHE A 2 -14.58 38.00 -43.97
N LYS A 3 -14.70 36.69 -44.20
CA LYS A 3 -15.37 35.77 -43.27
C LYS A 3 -14.32 34.82 -42.71
N LYS A 4 -13.77 35.19 -41.55
CA LYS A 4 -12.89 34.35 -40.74
C LYS A 4 -13.77 33.32 -40.04
N THR A 5 -13.86 32.11 -40.58
CA THR A 5 -14.48 30.98 -39.88
C THR A 5 -13.48 30.50 -38.82
N ILE A 6 -13.66 30.98 -37.59
CA ILE A 6 -12.92 30.53 -36.42
C ILE A 6 -13.43 29.12 -36.09
N LEU A 7 -12.62 28.12 -36.42
CA LEU A 7 -12.88 26.72 -36.09
C LEU A 7 -12.39 26.48 -34.66
N ILE A 8 -13.31 26.57 -33.71
CA ILE A 8 -13.07 26.28 -32.29
C ILE A 8 -12.88 24.76 -32.19
N PHE A 9 -11.63 24.31 -32.23
CA PHE A 9 -11.28 22.92 -31.97
C PHE A 9 -11.38 22.68 -30.46
N SER A 10 -12.47 22.01 -30.06
CA SER A 10 -12.81 21.63 -28.70
C SER A 10 -11.65 20.88 -28.04
N LEU A 11 -11.07 21.51 -27.01
CA LEU A 11 -10.04 20.92 -26.16
C LEU A 11 -10.71 19.92 -25.22
N PHE A 12 -10.70 18.64 -25.59
CA PHE A 12 -11.11 17.53 -24.73
C PHE A 12 -10.06 17.37 -23.62
N ILE A 13 -10.27 18.05 -22.50
CA ILE A 13 -9.46 17.86 -21.30
C ILE A 13 -9.89 16.52 -20.69
N PHE A 14 -9.17 15.46 -21.03
CA PHE A 14 -9.22 14.20 -20.28
C PHE A 14 -8.64 14.46 -18.89
N THR A 15 -9.50 14.83 -17.93
CA THR A 15 -9.12 14.79 -16.52
C THR A 15 -9.02 13.33 -16.13
N THR A 16 -7.79 12.81 -16.05
CA THR A 16 -7.53 11.48 -15.50
C THR A 16 -7.94 11.50 -14.04
N VAL A 17 -9.14 10.98 -13.76
CA VAL A 17 -9.60 10.74 -12.39
C VAL A 17 -8.62 9.75 -11.77
N SER A 18 -7.78 10.23 -10.85
CA SER A 18 -6.89 9.36 -10.09
C SER A 18 -7.75 8.35 -9.35
N VAL A 19 -7.68 7.10 -9.80
CA VAL A 19 -8.42 5.99 -9.22
C VAL A 19 -7.88 5.79 -7.80
N LEU A 20 -8.74 6.06 -6.81
CA LEU A 20 -8.49 6.11 -5.36
C LEU A 20 -8.10 4.74 -4.75
N ALA A 21 -6.99 4.15 -5.20
CA ALA A 21 -6.45 2.90 -4.66
C ALA A 21 -6.21 3.00 -3.13
N CYS A 22 -6.31 1.88 -2.42
CA CYS A 22 -6.01 1.88 -0.99
C CYS A 22 -4.54 2.20 -0.74
N LYS A 23 -4.27 3.08 0.22
CA LYS A 23 -2.90 3.51 0.52
C LYS A 23 -2.29 2.64 1.61
N PHE A 24 -1.14 2.05 1.31
CA PHE A 24 -0.35 1.23 2.24
C PHE A 24 0.90 2.00 2.66
N THR A 25 1.19 2.06 3.95
CA THR A 25 2.40 2.69 4.49
C THR A 25 3.12 1.78 5.47
N PHE A 26 4.44 1.93 5.52
CA PHE A 26 5.31 1.21 6.43
C PHE A 26 6.02 2.20 7.33
N ILE A 27 6.10 1.86 8.62
CA ILE A 27 6.89 2.58 9.60
C ILE A 27 7.82 1.54 10.26
N PRO A 28 9.13 1.61 10.02
CA PRO A 28 9.83 2.58 9.16
C PRO A 28 9.65 2.31 7.65
N SER A 29 9.89 3.32 6.81
CA SER A 29 9.83 3.23 5.33
C SER A 29 10.98 2.45 4.71
N THR A 30 12.03 2.19 5.47
CA THR A 30 13.08 1.21 5.19
C THR A 30 13.42 0.54 6.52
N VAL A 31 13.39 -0.78 6.54
CA VAL A 31 13.54 -1.54 7.78
C VAL A 31 14.98 -1.97 7.92
N LYS A 32 15.66 -1.47 8.95
CA LYS A 32 16.99 -1.94 9.35
C LYS A 32 16.85 -2.91 10.52
N VAL A 33 17.50 -4.06 10.44
CA VAL A 33 17.51 -5.03 11.53
C VAL A 33 18.60 -4.72 12.55
N ASN A 34 18.39 -5.17 13.79
CA ASN A 34 19.41 -5.08 14.83
C ASN A 34 20.52 -6.13 14.63
N SER A 35 21.50 -6.14 15.54
CA SER A 35 22.61 -7.11 15.55
C SER A 35 22.17 -8.58 15.58
N ASN A 36 20.97 -8.86 16.09
CA ASN A 36 20.37 -10.19 16.11
C ASN A 36 19.53 -10.50 14.86
N GLY A 37 19.57 -9.63 13.85
CA GLY A 37 18.80 -9.76 12.62
C GLY A 37 17.29 -9.53 12.77
N LYS A 38 16.84 -8.89 13.86
CA LYS A 38 15.41 -8.66 14.15
C LYS A 38 15.00 -7.20 13.96
N ALA A 39 13.75 -6.97 13.56
CA ALA A 39 13.14 -5.65 13.52
C ALA A 39 11.63 -5.70 13.78
N THR A 40 11.06 -4.54 14.11
CA THR A 40 9.62 -4.33 14.22
C THR A 40 9.17 -3.40 13.10
N VAL A 41 8.10 -3.77 12.41
CA VAL A 41 7.54 -3.01 11.29
C VAL A 41 6.05 -2.79 11.57
N LYS A 42 5.63 -1.53 11.57
CA LYS A 42 4.21 -1.18 11.59
C LYS A 42 3.74 -0.95 10.16
N ILE A 43 2.61 -1.52 9.83
CA ILE A 43 1.95 -1.38 8.55
C ILE A 43 0.63 -0.67 8.80
N SER A 44 0.32 0.35 8.01
CA SER A 44 -0.97 1.03 8.02
C SER A 44 -1.60 0.99 6.64
N VAL A 45 -2.91 0.78 6.60
CA VAL A 45 -3.71 0.70 5.38
C VAL A 45 -4.88 1.67 5.52
N THR A 46 -4.87 2.70 4.69
CA THR A 46 -5.98 3.65 4.59
C THR A 46 -6.85 3.28 3.41
N CYS A 47 -8.10 2.90 3.67
CA CYS A 47 -9.07 2.60 2.62
C CYS A 47 -9.73 3.89 2.13
N GLU A 48 -9.40 4.34 0.92
CA GLU A 48 -9.85 5.63 0.40
C GLU A 48 -11.27 5.59 -0.18
N HIS A 49 -11.79 4.42 -0.57
CA HIS A 49 -13.14 4.32 -1.14
C HIS A 49 -14.24 4.56 -0.09
N ARG A 50 -15.18 5.45 -0.40
CA ARG A 50 -16.33 5.76 0.48
C ARG A 50 -17.19 4.52 0.79
N THR A 51 -17.39 3.65 -0.20
CA THR A 51 -18.23 2.45 -0.14
C THR A 51 -17.42 1.15 -0.13
N CYS A 52 -16.15 1.19 0.25
CA CYS A 52 -15.37 -0.04 0.44
C CYS A 52 -16.05 -0.90 1.52
N GLN A 53 -16.67 -2.01 1.13
CA GLN A 53 -17.24 -2.99 2.07
C GLN A 53 -16.22 -4.04 2.50
N MET A 54 -15.06 -4.05 1.86
CA MET A 54 -13.95 -4.96 2.14
C MET A 54 -13.24 -4.61 3.45
N GLY A 55 -13.09 -5.60 4.31
CA GLY A 55 -12.53 -5.48 5.65
C GLY A 55 -11.05 -5.85 5.73
N CYS A 56 -10.53 -5.92 6.95
CA CYS A 56 -9.13 -6.26 7.21
C CYS A 56 -8.71 -7.67 6.77
N LYS A 57 -9.67 -8.58 6.56
CA LYS A 57 -9.42 -9.96 6.11
C LYS A 57 -8.94 -10.04 4.66
N ASP A 58 -9.12 -8.98 3.89
CA ASP A 58 -8.76 -8.92 2.47
C ASP A 58 -7.33 -8.39 2.25
N ILE A 59 -6.56 -8.19 3.33
CA ILE A 59 -5.19 -7.68 3.26
C ILE A 59 -4.19 -8.83 3.45
N THR A 60 -3.37 -9.06 2.43
CA THR A 60 -2.36 -10.12 2.38
C THR A 60 -0.96 -9.55 2.62
N ILE A 61 -0.13 -10.34 3.29
CA ILE A 61 1.28 -10.01 3.57
C ILE A 61 2.15 -11.12 3.00
N ASP A 62 3.01 -10.78 2.04
CA ASP A 62 4.01 -11.68 1.47
C ASP A 62 5.41 -11.27 1.93
N CYS A 63 6.25 -12.26 2.27
CA CYS A 63 7.62 -12.03 2.69
C CYS A 63 8.60 -12.83 1.82
N LYS A 64 9.74 -12.20 1.49
CA LYS A 64 10.90 -12.85 0.85
C LYS A 64 12.16 -12.49 1.61
N GLY A 65 13.02 -13.46 1.91
CA GLY A 65 14.24 -13.26 2.72
C GLY A 65 13.97 -12.82 4.17
N VAL A 66 12.73 -12.95 4.65
CA VAL A 66 12.27 -12.51 5.97
C VAL A 66 11.35 -13.57 6.56
N LYS A 67 11.53 -13.88 7.85
CA LYS A 67 10.62 -14.70 8.65
C LYS A 67 9.81 -13.82 9.59
N ILE A 68 8.48 -14.01 9.62
CA ILE A 68 7.61 -13.37 10.61
C ILE A 68 7.72 -14.16 11.91
N LEU A 69 8.14 -13.50 13.00
CA LEU A 69 8.18 -14.05 14.35
C LEU A 69 6.86 -13.84 15.09
N LYS A 70 6.27 -12.64 14.91
CA LYS A 70 4.99 -12.26 15.50
C LYS A 70 4.21 -11.39 14.54
N ASN A 71 2.90 -11.58 14.51
CA ASN A 71 1.96 -10.78 13.75
C ASN A 71 0.85 -10.37 14.73
N SER A 72 0.64 -9.06 14.94
CA SER A 72 -0.39 -8.58 15.86
C SER A 72 -1.81 -8.82 15.35
N GLY A 73 -1.97 -9.18 14.08
CA GLY A 73 -3.22 -9.11 13.37
C GLY A 73 -3.55 -7.69 12.96
N TRP A 74 -4.51 -7.57 12.05
CA TRP A 74 -5.04 -6.29 11.60
C TRP A 74 -6.09 -5.77 12.58
N ILE A 75 -5.90 -4.53 13.06
CA ILE A 75 -6.82 -3.84 13.95
C ILE A 75 -7.26 -2.55 13.27
N GLU A 76 -8.56 -2.28 13.25
CA GLU A 76 -9.07 -0.97 12.83
C GLU A 76 -8.83 0.03 13.96
N THR A 77 -7.89 0.94 13.77
CA THR A 77 -7.55 1.97 14.79
C THR A 77 -8.42 3.20 14.65
N GLU A 78 -8.83 3.50 13.43
CA GLU A 78 -9.77 4.56 13.08
C GLU A 78 -10.62 4.07 11.92
N LYS A 79 -11.75 4.75 11.65
CA LYS A 79 -12.62 4.41 10.54
C LYS A 79 -11.81 4.30 9.24
N LYS A 80 -11.74 3.09 8.66
CA LYS A 80 -11.01 2.76 7.42
C LYS A 80 -9.48 2.84 7.51
N ILE A 81 -8.92 2.89 8.71
CA ILE A 81 -7.48 2.81 8.94
C ILE A 81 -7.20 1.52 9.71
N PHE A 82 -6.53 0.60 9.05
CA PHE A 82 -6.14 -0.69 9.61
C PHE A 82 -4.65 -0.72 9.87
N GLN A 83 -4.26 -1.20 11.04
CA GLN A 83 -2.86 -1.32 11.42
C GLN A 83 -2.49 -2.76 11.77
N ASN A 84 -1.27 -3.14 11.43
CA ASN A 84 -0.67 -4.40 11.83
C ASN A 84 0.80 -4.17 12.20
N THR A 85 1.26 -4.80 13.28
CA THR A 85 2.66 -4.79 13.70
C THR A 85 3.25 -6.17 13.51
N LEU A 86 4.33 -6.23 12.73
CA LEU A 86 5.12 -7.44 12.52
C LEU A 86 6.42 -7.35 13.31
N GLU A 87 6.74 -8.40 14.06
CA GLU A 87 8.11 -8.68 14.48
C GLU A 87 8.71 -9.66 13.49
N ILE A 88 9.84 -9.30 12.91
CA ILE A 88 10.46 -10.05 11.83
C ILE A 88 11.91 -10.39 12.14
N GLN A 89 12.41 -11.41 11.46
CA GLN A 89 13.83 -11.77 11.40
C GLN A 89 14.27 -11.86 9.96
N LEU A 90 15.36 -11.18 9.62
CA LEU A 90 16.00 -11.29 8.31
C LEU A 90 16.71 -12.64 8.21
N THR A 91 16.38 -13.43 7.20
CA THR A 91 16.96 -14.78 6.98
C THR A 91 18.05 -14.78 5.91
N GLU A 92 18.14 -13.72 5.12
CA GLU A 92 19.11 -13.54 4.03
C GLU A 92 19.91 -12.24 4.20
N THR A 93 20.68 -11.83 3.19
CA THR A 93 21.41 -10.55 3.21
C THR A 93 20.48 -9.34 3.15
N SER A 94 19.33 -9.50 2.49
CA SER A 94 18.26 -8.50 2.37
C SER A 94 16.92 -9.21 2.18
N GLY A 95 15.82 -8.52 2.44
CA GLY A 95 14.49 -9.07 2.28
C GLY A 95 13.47 -8.02 1.91
N THR A 96 12.25 -8.46 1.63
CA THR A 96 11.12 -7.60 1.29
C THR A 96 9.86 -8.05 1.98
N ILE A 97 9.06 -7.10 2.44
CA ILE A 97 7.70 -7.31 2.92
C ILE A 97 6.77 -6.58 1.94
N ARG A 98 5.93 -7.34 1.26
CA ARG A 98 4.88 -6.83 0.38
C ARG A 98 3.55 -6.94 1.11
N VAL A 99 2.75 -5.88 1.05
CA VAL A 99 1.40 -5.86 1.59
C VAL A 99 0.49 -5.45 0.45
N TRP A 100 -0.53 -6.24 0.19
CA TRP A 100 -1.40 -6.03 -0.95
C TRP A 100 -2.82 -6.49 -0.66
N ARG A 101 -3.73 -6.04 -1.51
CA ARG A 101 -5.12 -6.48 -1.56
C ARG A 101 -5.62 -6.35 -2.98
N GLU A 102 -6.63 -7.13 -3.32
CA GLU A 102 -7.33 -7.00 -4.59
C GLU A 102 -8.72 -6.40 -4.37
N CYS A 103 -9.03 -5.31 -5.07
CA CYS A 103 -10.34 -4.69 -5.08
C CYS A 103 -11.04 -4.98 -6.41
N SER A 104 -12.26 -5.52 -6.36
CA SER A 104 -13.06 -5.83 -7.55
C SER A 104 -13.30 -4.65 -8.49
N LYS A 105 -13.18 -3.41 -8.00
CA LYS A 105 -13.39 -2.18 -8.78
C LYS A 105 -12.10 -1.51 -9.27
N HIS A 106 -11.00 -1.70 -8.55
CA HIS A 106 -9.77 -0.92 -8.76
C HIS A 106 -8.52 -1.80 -8.94
N GLY A 107 -8.70 -3.12 -9.01
CA GLY A 107 -7.62 -4.08 -9.13
C GLY A 107 -6.76 -4.15 -7.86
N ILE A 108 -5.49 -4.47 -8.04
CA ILE A 108 -4.56 -4.68 -6.93
C ILE A 108 -4.06 -3.35 -6.40
N SER A 109 -4.17 -3.15 -5.09
CA SER A 109 -3.49 -2.08 -4.36
C SER A 109 -2.40 -2.71 -3.51
N GLU A 110 -1.16 -2.24 -3.65
CA GLU A 110 -0.02 -2.84 -2.97
C GLU A 110 1.05 -1.82 -2.59
N ASN A 111 1.90 -2.20 -1.63
CA ASN A 111 3.17 -1.53 -1.37
C ASN A 111 4.19 -2.54 -0.83
N THR A 112 5.47 -2.23 -0.99
CA THR A 112 6.58 -3.09 -0.56
C THR A 112 7.60 -2.28 0.22
N VAL A 113 8.13 -2.84 1.31
CA VAL A 113 9.26 -2.29 2.05
C VAL A 113 10.46 -3.23 2.00
N LYS A 114 11.65 -2.64 1.87
CA LYS A 114 12.92 -3.37 1.94
C LYS A 114 13.37 -3.53 3.40
N VAL A 115 13.91 -4.71 3.68
CA VAL A 115 14.54 -5.08 4.95
C VAL A 115 16.02 -5.31 4.70
N VAL A 116 16.88 -4.63 5.44
CA VAL A 116 18.34 -4.70 5.32
C VAL A 116 18.98 -4.78 6.70
N LYS A 117 20.26 -5.18 6.74
CA LYS A 117 21.08 -5.09 7.94
C LYS A 117 21.35 -3.64 8.35
#